data_AF-A0A2M9XBT1-F1
#
_entry.id   AF-A0A2M9XBT1-F1
#
_cell.length_a   1.000
_cell.length_b   1.000
_cell.length_c   1.000
_cell.angle_alpha   90.00
_cell.angle_beta   90.00
_cell.angle_gamma   90.00
#
_symmetry.space_group_name_H-M   'P 1'
#
loop_
_entity.id
_entity.type
_entity.pdbx_description
1 polymer ?
#
loop_
_entity_poly.entity_id
_entity_poly.type
_entity_poly.pdbx_seq_one_letter_code
_entity_poly.pdbx_strand_id
1 'polypeptide(L)'
;MRSSFVFTLCLFLLFQCTYFSPESNRESKSPNRLYSECMETFADDAKCKEFVLKSIPDADISLLGKDADPNAVQASTTIFIREELVRSLLYQNKLFVKNKLGEPDEKRTVNNWAPGMEEWLYYRPVSKFAEGSRPDREILIRFQRGAVVHVGHTSPSPNR
;
A
#
# COMPACT_ATOMS: atom_id res chain seq x y z
N MET A 1 6.76 67.44 -15.38
CA MET A 1 7.31 66.06 -15.42
C MET A 1 6.75 65.27 -14.24
N ARG A 2 6.41 64.00 -14.49
CA ARG A 2 6.19 62.89 -13.53
C ARG A 2 4.90 62.88 -12.70
N SER A 3 3.85 62.29 -13.27
CA SER A 3 2.97 61.37 -12.53
C SER A 3 2.16 60.53 -13.51
N SER A 4 2.76 59.46 -14.02
CA SER A 4 2.10 58.44 -14.86
C SER A 4 3.04 57.23 -14.95
N PHE A 5 3.30 56.60 -13.82
CA PHE A 5 4.13 55.37 -13.75
C PHE A 5 3.69 54.43 -12.63
N VAL A 6 2.40 54.45 -12.26
CA VAL A 6 1.86 53.55 -11.22
C VAL A 6 0.91 52.49 -11.79
N PHE A 7 0.45 52.63 -13.03
CA PHE A 7 -0.53 51.70 -13.62
C PHE A 7 0.06 50.55 -14.46
N THR A 8 1.38 50.52 -14.68
CA THR A 8 2.04 49.55 -15.57
C THR A 8 2.88 48.50 -14.84
N LEU A 9 2.74 48.34 -13.52
CA LEU A 9 3.45 47.33 -12.73
C LEU A 9 2.55 46.25 -12.12
N CYS A 10 1.24 46.25 -12.43
CA CYS A 10 0.28 45.29 -11.87
C CYS A 10 -0.19 44.20 -12.85
N LEU A 11 0.25 44.26 -14.12
CA LEU A 11 -0.18 43.33 -15.18
C LEU A 11 0.83 42.25 -15.55
N PHE A 12 2.03 42.25 -14.95
CA PHE A 12 3.09 41.26 -15.24
C PHE A 12 3.13 40.05 -14.29
N LEU A 13 2.25 39.98 -13.28
CA LEU A 13 2.23 38.87 -12.31
C LEU A 13 1.32 37.69 -12.68
N LEU A 14 0.60 37.75 -13.81
CA LEU A 14 -0.31 36.68 -14.23
C LEU A 14 0.28 35.71 -15.28
N PHE A 15 1.54 35.87 -15.67
CA PHE A 15 2.16 35.10 -16.77
C PHE A 15 3.10 33.95 -16.35
N GLN A 16 3.10 33.54 -15.07
CA GLN A 16 4.00 32.47 -14.59
C GLN A 16 3.30 31.16 -14.18
N CYS A 17 2.00 30.99 -14.47
CA CYS A 17 1.27 29.74 -14.12
C CYS A 17 1.10 28.75 -15.29
N THR A 18 1.93 28.83 -16.33
CA THR A 18 1.81 27.95 -17.51
C THR A 18 3.08 27.15 -17.79
N TYR A 19 3.71 26.56 -16.77
CA TYR A 19 4.71 25.49 -16.96
C TYR A 19 4.68 24.50 -15.80
N PHE A 20 3.50 23.94 -15.50
CA PHE A 20 3.46 22.65 -14.80
C PHE A 20 3.46 21.55 -15.87
N SER A 21 4.64 21.31 -16.44
CA SER A 21 4.89 20.08 -17.18
C SER A 21 4.80 18.93 -16.17
N PRO A 22 3.87 17.97 -16.32
CA PRO A 22 3.93 16.75 -15.55
C PRO A 22 5.06 15.94 -16.17
N GLU A 23 6.28 16.13 -15.68
CA GLU A 23 7.32 15.13 -15.89
C GLU A 23 6.78 13.81 -15.36
N SER A 24 6.69 12.84 -16.26
CA SER A 24 6.22 11.49 -16.04
C SER A 24 7.19 10.67 -15.19
N ASN A 25 7.60 11.19 -14.04
CA ASN A 25 8.18 10.37 -13.00
C ASN A 25 7.03 9.79 -12.18
N ARG A 26 6.62 8.58 -12.57
CA ARG A 26 5.84 7.65 -11.73
C ARG A 26 6.70 7.24 -10.53
N GLU A 27 7.08 8.22 -9.73
CA GLU A 27 7.61 8.01 -8.39
C GLU A 27 6.41 7.66 -7.52
N SER A 28 6.54 6.59 -6.77
CA SER A 28 5.57 5.96 -5.88
C SER A 28 5.18 6.85 -4.69
N LYS A 29 4.73 8.09 -4.95
CA LYS A 29 4.21 8.98 -3.92
C LYS A 29 2.91 8.38 -3.36
N SER A 30 2.89 8.17 -2.04
CA SER A 30 1.75 7.58 -1.35
C SER A 30 0.51 8.49 -1.45
N PRO A 31 -0.72 7.93 -1.48
CA PRO A 31 -1.96 8.71 -1.59
C PRO A 31 -2.09 9.84 -0.56
N ASN A 32 -1.56 9.63 0.65
CA ASN A 32 -1.57 10.62 1.73
C ASN A 32 -0.70 11.85 1.46
N ARG A 33 0.41 11.71 0.72
CA ARG A 33 1.25 12.84 0.34
C ARG A 33 0.61 13.67 -0.76
N LEU A 34 -0.01 13.02 -1.74
CA LEU A 34 -0.75 13.71 -2.80
C LEU A 34 -1.97 14.47 -2.25
N TYR A 35 -2.64 13.90 -1.24
CA TYR A 35 -3.75 14.59 -0.58
C TYR A 35 -3.30 15.82 0.20
N SER A 36 -2.21 15.72 0.97
CA SER A 36 -1.68 16.85 1.75
C SER A 36 -1.12 17.96 0.85
N GLU A 37 -0.35 17.62 -0.19
CA GLU A 37 0.13 18.59 -1.19
C GLU A 37 -1.05 19.31 -1.89
N CYS A 38 -2.15 18.59 -2.16
CA CYS A 38 -3.34 19.21 -2.75
C CYS A 38 -4.09 20.12 -1.75
N MET A 39 -4.24 19.69 -0.50
CA MET A 39 -4.90 20.48 0.54
C MET A 39 -4.14 21.76 0.88
N GLU A 40 -2.81 21.74 0.81
CA GLU A 40 -1.98 22.95 0.96
C GLU A 40 -2.19 23.96 -0.18
N THR A 41 -2.54 23.49 -1.38
CA THR A 41 -2.66 24.35 -2.58
C THR A 41 -4.08 24.84 -2.82
N PHE A 42 -5.08 23.96 -2.68
CA PHE A 42 -6.46 24.25 -3.09
C PHE A 42 -7.44 24.33 -1.93
N ALA A 43 -7.08 23.83 -0.73
CA ALA A 43 -7.91 23.80 0.49
C ALA A 43 -9.35 23.27 0.29
N ASP A 44 -9.63 22.57 -0.82
CA ASP A 44 -10.92 22.05 -1.22
C ASP A 44 -10.88 20.51 -1.15
N ASP A 45 -11.41 19.94 -0.07
CA ASP A 45 -11.40 18.49 0.19
C ASP A 45 -11.99 17.67 -0.99
N ALA A 46 -13.04 18.16 -1.64
CA ALA A 46 -13.71 17.44 -2.72
C ALA A 46 -12.83 17.30 -3.98
N LYS A 47 -12.11 18.37 -4.35
CA LYS A 47 -11.20 18.36 -5.51
C LYS A 47 -9.94 17.54 -5.23
N CYS A 48 -9.45 17.58 -4.00
CA CYS A 48 -8.27 16.81 -3.62
C CYS A 48 -8.53 15.31 -3.58
N LYS A 49 -9.72 14.89 -3.15
CA LYS A 49 -10.14 13.48 -3.27
C LYS A 49 -10.21 13.04 -4.74
N GLU A 50 -10.82 13.85 -5.59
CA GLU A 50 -10.92 13.57 -7.03
C GLU A 50 -9.55 13.51 -7.72
N PHE A 51 -8.63 14.42 -7.36
CA PHE A 51 -7.27 14.43 -7.88
C PHE A 51 -6.50 13.16 -7.48
N VAL A 52 -6.56 12.76 -6.21
CA VAL A 52 -5.90 11.54 -5.73
C VAL A 52 -6.46 10.30 -6.43
N LEU A 53 -7.78 10.23 -6.63
CA LEU A 53 -8.44 9.14 -7.37
C LEU A 53 -8.04 9.09 -8.84
N LYS A 54 -7.87 10.24 -9.48
CA LYS A 54 -7.47 10.34 -10.88
C LYS A 54 -5.99 10.01 -11.06
N SER A 55 -5.14 10.35 -10.09
CA SER A 55 -3.70 10.05 -10.11
C SER A 55 -3.40 8.59 -9.81
N ILE A 56 -4.24 7.92 -9.02
CA ILE A 56 -4.10 6.50 -8.66
C ILE A 56 -5.49 5.84 -8.77
N PRO A 57 -5.80 5.18 -9.91
CA PRO A 57 -7.12 4.57 -10.12
C PRO A 57 -7.48 3.43 -9.15
N ASP A 58 -6.51 2.97 -8.34
CA ASP A 58 -6.66 1.91 -7.32
C ASP A 58 -6.57 2.43 -5.87
N ALA A 59 -6.61 3.75 -5.64
CA ALA A 59 -6.55 4.29 -4.26
C ALA A 59 -7.91 4.16 -3.55
N ASP A 60 -8.00 3.20 -2.64
CA ASP A 60 -9.19 2.94 -1.84
C ASP A 60 -9.38 4.04 -0.77
N ILE A 61 -10.33 4.95 -1.02
CA ILE A 61 -10.68 6.08 -0.14
C ILE A 61 -11.31 5.59 1.18
N SER A 62 -11.73 4.32 1.25
CA SER A 62 -12.30 3.74 2.48
C SER A 62 -11.27 3.65 3.62
N LEU A 63 -9.97 3.68 3.31
CA LEU A 63 -8.88 3.73 4.31
C LEU A 63 -8.70 5.11 4.96
N LEU A 64 -9.41 6.14 4.50
CA LEU A 64 -9.46 7.47 5.13
C LEU A 64 -10.65 7.62 6.10
N GLY A 65 -11.48 6.58 6.24
CA GLY A 65 -12.62 6.54 7.14
C GLY A 65 -12.25 6.13 8.56
N LYS A 66 -12.60 6.99 9.52
CA LYS A 66 -12.59 6.76 10.97
C LYS A 66 -13.19 5.40 11.31
N ASP A 67 -12.36 4.47 11.79
CA ASP A 67 -12.65 3.35 12.72
C ASP A 67 -11.57 2.26 12.61
N ALA A 68 -10.31 2.68 12.48
CA ALA A 68 -9.18 1.76 12.55
C ALA A 68 -8.81 1.56 14.02
N ASP A 69 -9.23 0.42 14.59
CA ASP A 69 -8.76 -0.06 15.89
C ASP A 69 -7.22 0.02 15.94
N PRO A 70 -6.62 0.81 16.85
CA PRO A 70 -5.18 1.03 16.90
C PRO A 70 -4.36 -0.26 17.11
N ASN A 71 -4.98 -1.36 17.55
CA ASN A 71 -4.35 -2.66 17.67
C ASN A 71 -4.37 -3.49 16.38
N ALA A 72 -5.26 -3.20 15.43
CA ALA A 72 -5.27 -3.84 14.10
C ALA A 72 -4.29 -3.16 13.12
N VAL A 73 -3.96 -1.89 13.37
CA VAL A 73 -3.14 -1.04 12.47
C VAL A 73 -1.64 -1.36 12.50
N GLN A 74 -1.14 -2.03 13.52
CA GLN A 74 0.27 -2.44 13.54
C GLN A 74 0.58 -3.57 12.54
N ALA A 75 -0.43 -4.33 12.11
CA ALA A 75 -0.26 -5.38 11.10
C ALA A 75 -0.63 -4.93 9.66
N SER A 76 -1.03 -3.66 9.46
CA SER A 76 -1.64 -3.20 8.21
C SER A 76 -0.76 -2.33 7.31
N THR A 77 0.56 -2.21 7.51
CA THR A 77 1.31 -1.19 6.74
C THR A 77 2.71 -1.59 6.27
N THR A 78 2.98 -2.88 6.09
CA THR A 78 4.18 -3.30 5.34
C THR A 78 3.84 -4.48 4.44
N ILE A 79 3.51 -4.18 3.19
CA ILE A 79 3.41 -5.21 2.15
C ILE A 79 4.82 -5.60 1.76
N PHE A 80 5.19 -6.86 2.00
CA PHE A 80 6.53 -7.37 1.74
C PHE A 80 6.71 -7.78 0.28
N ILE A 81 7.94 -7.70 -0.22
CA ILE A 81 8.29 -8.33 -1.50
C ILE A 81 8.32 -9.85 -1.29
N ARG A 82 7.67 -10.59 -2.20
CA ARG A 82 7.46 -12.04 -2.09
C ARG A 82 8.77 -12.79 -1.81
N GLU A 83 9.82 -12.47 -2.57
CA GLU A 83 11.11 -13.13 -2.40
C GLU A 83 11.73 -12.90 -1.01
N GLU A 84 11.66 -11.67 -0.52
CA GLU A 84 12.18 -11.30 0.81
C GLU A 84 11.38 -11.95 1.92
N LEU A 85 10.05 -11.96 1.78
CA LEU A 85 9.15 -12.60 2.71
C LEU A 85 9.45 -14.11 2.80
N VAL A 86 9.51 -14.81 1.67
CA VAL A 86 9.87 -16.23 1.60
C VAL A 86 11.21 -16.50 2.27
N ARG A 87 12.26 -15.76 1.89
CA ARG A 87 13.61 -15.92 2.48
C ARG A 87 13.60 -15.70 3.99
N SER A 88 12.80 -14.74 4.47
CA SER A 88 12.74 -14.42 5.89
C SER A 88 11.93 -15.41 6.72
N LEU A 89 10.94 -16.09 6.13
CA LEU A 89 10.03 -17.00 6.84
C LEU A 89 10.48 -18.45 6.78
N LEU A 90 11.18 -18.87 5.72
CA LEU A 90 11.66 -20.25 5.59
C LEU A 90 12.51 -20.65 6.81
N TYR A 91 12.25 -21.87 7.31
CA TYR A 91 12.89 -22.47 8.48
C TYR A 91 12.67 -21.75 9.81
N GLN A 92 11.85 -20.69 9.84
CA GLN A 92 11.51 -20.00 11.08
C GLN A 92 10.43 -20.73 11.87
N ASN A 93 10.36 -20.41 13.16
CA ASN A 93 9.35 -20.97 14.06
C ASN A 93 7.99 -20.24 13.91
N LYS A 94 6.92 -20.88 14.38
CA LYS A 94 5.56 -20.32 14.39
C LYS A 94 5.47 -18.95 15.09
N LEU A 95 6.22 -18.75 16.16
CA LEU A 95 6.19 -17.50 16.94
C LEU A 95 6.75 -16.33 16.13
N PHE A 96 7.83 -16.56 15.39
CA PHE A 96 8.44 -15.57 14.50
C PHE A 96 7.47 -15.18 13.39
N VAL A 97 6.82 -16.15 12.76
CA VAL A 97 5.80 -15.89 11.73
C VAL A 97 4.66 -15.05 12.31
N LYS A 98 4.15 -15.42 13.49
CA LYS A 98 3.09 -14.67 14.17
C LYS A 98 3.51 -13.24 14.55
N ASN A 99 4.74 -13.05 14.98
CA ASN A 99 5.25 -11.71 15.32
C ASN A 99 5.44 -10.84 14.06
N LYS A 100 5.82 -11.46 12.93
CA LYS A 100 6.09 -10.74 11.68
C LYS A 100 4.83 -10.43 10.87
N LEU A 101 3.92 -11.39 10.78
CA LEU A 101 2.71 -11.27 9.96
C LEU A 101 1.46 -11.01 10.79
N GLY A 102 1.44 -11.36 12.07
CA GLY A 102 0.25 -11.37 12.92
C GLY A 102 -0.42 -12.76 12.97
N GLU A 103 -1.65 -12.81 13.48
CA GLU A 103 -2.44 -14.05 13.45
C GLU A 103 -2.86 -14.41 12.01
N PRO A 104 -2.91 -15.70 11.67
CA PRO A 104 -3.51 -16.16 10.42
C PRO A 104 -5.03 -16.13 10.51
N ASP A 105 -5.66 -15.99 9.35
CA ASP A 105 -7.11 -15.98 9.22
C ASP A 105 -7.69 -17.39 9.37
N GLU A 106 -6.97 -18.40 8.87
CA GLU A 106 -7.35 -19.80 9.02
C GLU A 106 -6.15 -20.68 9.37
N LYS A 107 -6.37 -21.64 10.28
CA LYS A 107 -5.39 -22.67 10.68
C LYS A 107 -5.96 -24.04 10.31
N ARG A 108 -5.27 -24.77 9.45
CA ARG A 108 -5.62 -26.14 9.04
C ARG A 108 -4.55 -27.11 9.51
N THR A 109 -4.97 -28.26 10.02
CA THR A 109 -4.05 -29.37 10.30
C THR A 109 -4.21 -30.40 9.20
N VAL A 110 -3.14 -30.66 8.46
CA VAL A 110 -3.15 -31.62 7.35
C VAL A 110 -2.79 -32.99 7.90
N ASN A 111 -3.81 -33.80 8.20
CA ASN A 111 -3.62 -35.14 8.77
C ASN A 111 -3.55 -36.25 7.71
N ASN A 112 -3.99 -35.99 6.47
CA ASN A 112 -4.25 -37.05 5.50
C ASN A 112 -3.01 -37.55 4.75
N TRP A 113 -1.93 -36.75 4.63
CA TRP A 113 -0.74 -37.11 3.84
C TRP A 113 0.60 -37.05 4.59
N ALA A 114 0.68 -36.31 5.70
CA ALA A 114 1.87 -36.30 6.55
C ALA A 114 1.49 -35.87 7.97
N PRO A 115 1.71 -36.71 9.00
CA PRO A 115 1.34 -36.37 10.37
C PRO A 115 2.16 -35.18 10.89
N GLY A 116 1.46 -34.19 11.47
CA GLY A 116 2.08 -33.01 12.07
C GLY A 116 2.39 -31.87 11.11
N MET A 117 1.74 -31.86 9.93
CA MET A 117 1.72 -30.70 9.04
C MET A 117 0.60 -29.74 9.43
N GLU A 118 0.94 -28.45 9.49
CA GLU A 118 -0.03 -27.38 9.72
C GLU A 118 0.07 -26.35 8.61
N GLU A 119 -1.08 -25.82 8.18
CA GLU A 119 -1.17 -24.77 7.19
C GLU A 119 -1.83 -23.55 7.81
N TRP A 120 -1.19 -22.40 7.66
CA TRP A 120 -1.74 -21.11 8.07
C TRP A 120 -2.04 -20.31 6.82
N LEU A 121 -3.29 -19.87 6.67
CA LEU A 121 -3.74 -19.07 5.55
C LEU A 121 -3.95 -17.62 5.98
N TYR A 122 -3.52 -16.71 5.11
CA TYR A 122 -3.72 -15.27 5.23
C TYR A 122 -4.40 -14.79 3.95
N TYR A 123 -5.60 -14.21 4.08
CA TYR A 123 -6.41 -13.68 2.97
C TYR A 123 -6.24 -12.16 2.76
N ARG A 124 -5.36 -11.56 3.56
CA ARG A 124 -5.05 -10.13 3.54
C ARG A 124 -3.80 -9.83 2.69
N PRO A 125 -3.64 -8.60 2.18
CA PRO A 125 -2.52 -8.22 1.33
C PRO A 125 -1.22 -8.15 2.16
N VAL A 126 -0.52 -9.28 2.27
CA VAL A 126 0.73 -9.39 3.05
C VAL A 126 1.97 -9.32 2.15
N SER A 127 1.90 -9.85 0.93
CA SER A 127 3.01 -9.87 -0.03
C SER A 127 2.61 -9.31 -1.38
N LYS A 128 3.61 -8.93 -2.17
CA LYS A 128 3.48 -8.55 -3.59
C LYS A 128 4.66 -9.11 -4.38
N PHE A 129 4.50 -9.28 -5.69
CA PHE A 129 5.56 -9.82 -6.54
C PHE A 129 6.78 -8.89 -6.60
N ALA A 130 6.53 -7.62 -6.93
CA ALA A 130 7.53 -6.56 -7.09
C ALA A 130 6.96 -5.19 -6.67
N GLU A 131 7.80 -4.16 -6.59
CA GLU A 131 7.34 -2.78 -6.42
C GLU A 131 6.43 -2.35 -7.57
N GLY A 132 5.30 -1.69 -7.25
CA GLY A 132 4.27 -1.33 -8.23
C GLY A 132 3.36 -2.48 -8.69
N SER A 133 3.62 -3.73 -8.29
CA SER A 133 2.71 -4.84 -8.57
C SER A 133 1.54 -4.88 -7.60
N ARG A 134 0.41 -5.44 -8.05
CA ARG A 134 -0.77 -5.67 -7.22
C ARG A 134 -0.44 -6.69 -6.12
N PRO A 135 -0.98 -6.51 -4.89
CA PRO A 135 -0.71 -7.43 -3.79
C PRO A 135 -1.29 -8.82 -4.06
N ASP A 136 -0.64 -9.83 -3.48
CA ASP A 136 -1.11 -11.21 -3.52
C ASP A 136 -2.43 -11.34 -2.77
N ARG A 137 -3.30 -12.22 -3.27
CA ARG A 137 -4.63 -12.45 -2.70
C ARG A 137 -4.55 -13.28 -1.42
N GLU A 138 -3.66 -14.26 -1.41
CA GLU A 138 -3.52 -15.16 -0.28
C GLU A 138 -2.07 -15.58 -0.11
N ILE A 139 -1.69 -15.82 1.14
CA ILE A 139 -0.44 -16.49 1.51
C ILE A 139 -0.79 -17.75 2.30
N LEU A 140 -0.16 -18.85 1.91
CA LEU A 140 -0.26 -20.13 2.59
C LEU A 140 1.11 -20.49 3.17
N ILE A 141 1.19 -20.63 4.49
CA ILE A 141 2.41 -21.02 5.18
C ILE A 141 2.25 -22.44 5.69
N ARG A 142 3.12 -23.35 5.24
CA ARG A 142 3.16 -24.72 5.73
C ARG A 142 4.23 -24.87 6.79
N PHE A 143 3.84 -25.48 7.89
CA PHE A 143 4.71 -25.85 8.99
C PHE A 143 4.85 -27.37 9.04
N GLN A 144 6.07 -27.81 9.30
CA GLN A 144 6.39 -29.18 9.65
C GLN A 144 7.12 -29.16 11.00
N ARG A 145 6.60 -29.88 11.99
CA ARG A 145 7.21 -29.94 13.35
C ARG A 145 7.49 -28.56 13.97
N GLY A 146 6.67 -27.55 13.65
CA GLY A 146 6.81 -26.20 14.20
C GLY A 146 7.67 -25.22 13.39
N ALA A 147 8.33 -25.67 12.33
CA ALA A 147 9.15 -24.83 11.44
C ALA A 147 8.49 -24.65 10.08
N VAL A 148 8.67 -23.48 9.45
CA VAL A 148 8.17 -23.21 8.10
C VAL A 148 8.96 -24.02 7.08
N VAL A 149 8.25 -24.84 6.31
CA VAL A 149 8.82 -25.65 5.21
C VAL A 149 8.45 -25.11 3.85
N HIS A 150 7.32 -24.39 3.74
CA HIS A 150 6.88 -23.83 2.47
C HIS A 150 6.05 -22.58 2.67
N VAL A 151 6.21 -21.62 1.75
CA VAL A 151 5.40 -20.40 1.69
C VAL A 151 4.85 -20.30 0.26
N GLY A 152 3.57 -20.59 0.12
CA GLY A 152 2.79 -20.48 -1.11
C GLY A 152 2.09 -19.12 -1.21
N HIS A 153 1.83 -18.69 -2.44
CA HIS A 153 1.18 -17.40 -2.71
C HIS A 153 0.20 -17.57 -3.87
N THR A 154 -0.92 -16.86 -3.79
CA THR A 154 -1.89 -16.80 -4.90
C THR A 154 -1.90 -15.40 -5.49
N SER A 155 -1.63 -15.36 -6.79
CA SER A 155 -1.56 -14.14 -7.59
C SER A 155 -2.85 -13.32 -7.47
N PRO A 156 -2.78 -11.99 -7.62
CA PRO A 156 -3.97 -11.15 -7.74
C PRO A 156 -4.81 -11.58 -8.93
N SER A 157 -6.14 -11.58 -8.77
CA SER A 157 -7.06 -11.80 -9.89
C SER A 157 -7.00 -10.59 -10.83
N PRO A 158 -6.95 -10.78 -12.15
CA PRO A 158 -6.91 -9.68 -13.12
C PRO A 158 -8.16 -8.79 -13.07
N ASN A 159 -9.28 -9.28 -12.53
CA ASN A 159 -10.61 -8.66 -12.63
C ASN A 159 -11.13 -8.04 -11.32
N ARG A 160 -10.30 -7.97 -10.27
CA ARG A 160 -10.68 -7.35 -9.00
C ARG A 160 -10.17 -5.93 -8.93
#